data_AF-A0A2E7K359-F1
#
_entry.id   AF-A0A2E7K359-F1
#
_cell.length_a   1.000
_cell.length_b   1.000
_cell.length_c   1.000
_cell.angle_alpha   90.00
_cell.angle_beta   90.00
_cell.angle_gamma   90.00
#
_symmetry.space_group_name_H-M   'P 1'
#
loop_
_entity.id
_entity.type
_entity.pdbx_description
1 polymer ?
#
loop_
_entity_poly.entity_id
_entity_poly.type
_entity_poly.pdbx_seq_one_letter_code
_entity_poly.pdbx_strand_id
1 'polypeptide(L)'
;MKFLVPFIATLAVSAGAFAADNQGDCYQSVEAIDMALESTPFDQAVTEQILAETNKAVEACESQNMQKAAIHLKKATELFNEARIAMGPGIKQEEFWAQVRTWWGSIASPDSVTTLRSPINCDARIDMLGYRVSQESPEGATFDVLVAAEEEIDGFTQTGFVSLPYDNDSQFSLCHHGGDAYDTPEVTVETISMEGTCDRAIVIDDGMCDKVRLYWPKSNPGDDEVTLIIDRN
;
A
#
# COMPACT_ATOMS: atom_id res chain seq x y z
N MET A 1 -21.52 4.19 19.98
CA MET A 1 -21.52 3.30 18.79
C MET A 1 -20.14 2.67 18.70
N LYS A 2 -20.06 1.33 18.72
CA LYS A 2 -18.80 0.60 18.54
C LYS A 2 -18.57 0.47 17.04
N PHE A 3 -17.55 1.15 16.51
CA PHE A 3 -17.11 0.92 15.14
C PHE A 3 -16.00 -0.12 15.15
N LEU A 4 -16.20 -1.17 14.36
CA LEU A 4 -15.20 -2.19 14.08
C LEU A 4 -14.05 -1.52 13.32
N VAL A 5 -12.89 -1.43 13.96
CA VAL A 5 -11.61 -1.29 13.27
C VAL A 5 -11.48 -2.53 12.38
N PRO A 6 -11.20 -2.42 11.06
CA PRO A 6 -10.84 -3.58 10.28
C PRO A 6 -9.49 -4.04 10.81
N PHE A 7 -9.53 -5.05 11.67
CA PHE A 7 -8.37 -5.85 12.00
C PHE A 7 -7.93 -6.45 10.66
N ILE A 8 -6.93 -5.86 10.01
CA ILE A 8 -6.21 -6.53 8.94
C ILE A 8 -5.52 -7.69 9.65
N ALA A 9 -6.22 -8.82 9.71
CA ALA A 9 -5.65 -10.06 10.14
C ALA A 9 -4.49 -10.31 9.20
N THR A 10 -3.28 -10.14 9.70
CA THR A 10 -2.07 -10.60 9.02
C THR A 10 -2.23 -12.12 8.95
N LEU A 11 -2.89 -12.59 7.89
CA LEU A 11 -2.95 -13.99 7.54
C LEU A 11 -1.51 -14.34 7.16
N ALA A 12 -0.73 -14.69 8.18
CA ALA A 12 0.46 -15.48 7.96
C ALA A 12 -0.03 -16.72 7.23
N VAL A 13 0.21 -16.79 5.92
CA VAL A 13 0.21 -18.03 5.16
C VAL A 13 1.34 -18.86 5.75
N SER A 14 1.09 -19.42 6.93
CA SER A 14 2.09 -20.13 7.69
C SER A 14 2.49 -21.34 6.86
N ALA A 15 3.79 -21.62 6.82
CA ALA A 15 4.38 -22.73 6.07
C ALA A 15 3.88 -24.15 6.50
N GLY A 16 2.83 -24.22 7.33
CA GLY A 16 2.09 -25.43 7.64
C GLY A 16 1.20 -25.81 6.47
N ALA A 17 1.73 -26.73 5.65
CA ALA A 17 1.05 -27.55 4.64
C ALA A 17 -0.45 -27.26 4.47
N PHE A 18 -0.80 -26.62 3.35
CA PHE A 18 -2.14 -26.73 2.77
C PHE A 18 -2.41 -28.20 2.47
N ALA A 19 -2.94 -28.92 3.46
CA ALA A 19 -3.40 -30.29 3.31
C ALA A 19 -4.76 -30.24 2.64
N ALA A 20 -4.77 -30.32 1.31
CA ALA A 20 -5.99 -30.54 0.54
C ALA A 20 -6.43 -32.00 0.72
N ASP A 21 -6.79 -32.42 1.94
CA ASP A 21 -7.19 -33.80 2.24
C ASP A 21 -8.59 -34.11 1.69
N ASN A 22 -9.39 -33.07 1.50
CA ASN A 22 -10.68 -33.13 0.81
C ASN A 22 -10.94 -31.86 -0.02
N GLN A 23 -12.00 -31.88 -0.82
CA GLN A 23 -12.35 -30.79 -1.72
C GLN A 23 -12.68 -29.47 -0.98
N GLY A 24 -13.26 -29.54 0.22
CA GLY A 24 -13.50 -28.36 1.05
C GLY A 24 -12.21 -27.69 1.50
N ASP A 25 -11.26 -28.48 2.03
CA ASP A 25 -9.95 -27.99 2.47
C ASP A 25 -9.16 -27.37 1.30
N CYS A 26 -9.32 -27.95 0.11
CA CYS A 26 -8.72 -27.48 -1.14
C CYS A 26 -9.17 -26.04 -1.46
N TYR A 27 -10.49 -25.77 -1.44
CA TYR A 27 -11.02 -24.44 -1.73
C TYR A 27 -10.71 -23.43 -0.63
N GLN A 28 -10.73 -23.84 0.64
CA GLN A 28 -10.30 -22.96 1.74
C GLN A 28 -8.85 -22.52 1.58
N SER A 29 -7.99 -23.41 1.08
CA SER A 29 -6.59 -23.11 0.79
C SER A 29 -6.43 -22.11 -0.35
N VAL A 30 -7.21 -22.27 -1.42
CA VAL A 30 -7.25 -21.33 -2.55
C VAL A 30 -7.70 -19.95 -2.07
N GLU A 31 -8.80 -19.88 -1.33
CA GLU A 31 -9.37 -18.63 -0.80
C GLU A 31 -8.38 -17.90 0.11
N ALA A 32 -7.65 -18.64 0.96
CA ALA A 32 -6.63 -18.04 1.82
C ALA A 32 -5.48 -17.40 1.02
N ILE A 33 -5.05 -18.00 -0.09
CA ILE A 33 -4.02 -17.42 -0.96
C ILE A 33 -4.57 -16.19 -1.70
N ASP A 34 -5.82 -16.26 -2.18
CA ASP A 34 -6.49 -15.16 -2.88
C ASP A 34 -6.62 -13.92 -1.98
N MET A 35 -7.15 -14.09 -0.77
CA MET A 35 -7.22 -13.02 0.24
C MET A 35 -5.84 -12.47 0.61
N ALA A 36 -4.82 -13.32 0.66
CA ALA A 36 -3.45 -12.89 0.95
C ALA A 36 -2.85 -12.07 -0.20
N LEU A 37 -3.17 -12.41 -1.46
CA LEU A 37 -2.78 -11.64 -2.64
C LEU A 37 -3.49 -10.30 -2.70
N GLU A 38 -4.79 -10.26 -2.42
CA GLU A 38 -5.55 -9.00 -2.39
C GLU A 38 -5.02 -8.01 -1.35
N SER A 39 -4.49 -8.53 -0.24
CA SER A 39 -3.94 -7.72 0.86
C SER A 39 -2.44 -7.42 0.74
N THR A 40 -1.74 -8.00 -0.26
CA THR A 40 -0.29 -7.84 -0.43
C THR A 40 0.03 -7.24 -1.81
N PRO A 41 0.60 -6.03 -1.88
CA PRO A 41 0.84 -5.33 -3.14
C PRO A 41 2.12 -5.80 -3.84
N PHE A 42 2.11 -7.05 -4.33
CA PHE A 42 3.17 -7.58 -5.18
C PHE A 42 3.17 -6.93 -6.57
N ASP A 43 4.32 -6.98 -7.24
CA ASP A 43 4.41 -6.66 -8.67
C ASP A 43 3.46 -7.53 -9.50
N GLN A 44 2.90 -6.96 -10.57
CA GLN A 44 1.98 -7.67 -11.46
C GLN A 44 2.54 -9.02 -11.94
N ALA A 45 3.81 -9.07 -12.35
CA ALA A 45 4.44 -10.30 -12.84
C ALA A 45 4.55 -11.40 -11.77
N VAL A 46 4.67 -11.01 -10.49
CA VAL A 46 4.69 -11.96 -9.35
C VAL A 46 3.28 -12.42 -9.04
N THR A 47 2.31 -11.49 -8.99
CA THR A 47 0.89 -11.80 -8.81
C THR A 47 0.39 -12.78 -9.87
N GLU A 48 0.73 -12.56 -11.14
CA GLU A 48 0.38 -13.46 -12.24
C GLU A 48 0.97 -14.88 -12.08
N GLN A 49 2.20 -15.00 -11.57
CA GLN A 49 2.81 -16.31 -11.31
C GLN A 49 2.12 -17.06 -10.18
N ILE A 50 1.78 -16.37 -9.09
CA ILE A 50 1.06 -16.98 -7.96
C ILE A 50 -0.33 -17.40 -8.42
N LEU A 51 -1.07 -16.51 -9.10
CA LEU A 51 -2.41 -16.81 -9.65
C LEU A 51 -2.40 -17.96 -10.64
N ALA A 52 -1.36 -18.09 -11.48
CA ALA A 52 -1.24 -19.20 -12.42
C ALA A 52 -1.17 -20.56 -11.70
N GLU A 53 -0.46 -20.66 -10.58
CA GLU A 53 -0.43 -21.89 -9.76
C GLU A 53 -1.71 -22.07 -8.95
N THR A 54 -2.30 -21.00 -8.41
CA THR A 54 -3.60 -21.04 -7.72
C THR A 54 -4.70 -21.55 -8.64
N ASN A 55 -4.76 -21.11 -9.90
CA ASN A 55 -5.74 -21.57 -10.89
C ASN A 55 -5.56 -23.06 -11.22
N LYS A 56 -4.32 -23.55 -11.34
CA LYS A 56 -4.05 -24.99 -11.52
C LYS A 56 -4.48 -25.81 -10.29
N ALA A 57 -4.39 -25.24 -9.09
CA ALA A 57 -4.93 -25.86 -7.89
C ALA A 57 -6.45 -25.95 -7.95
N VAL A 58 -7.15 -24.89 -8.37
CA VAL A 58 -8.62 -24.89 -8.56
C VAL A 58 -9.05 -25.99 -9.52
N GLU A 59 -8.43 -26.09 -10.70
CA GLU A 59 -8.72 -27.16 -11.67
C GLU A 59 -8.53 -28.57 -11.07
N ALA A 60 -7.52 -28.72 -10.20
CA ALA A 60 -7.26 -29.98 -9.50
C ALA A 60 -8.28 -30.26 -8.38
N CYS A 61 -8.74 -29.23 -7.66
CA CYS A 61 -9.83 -29.34 -6.68
C CYS A 61 -11.13 -29.80 -7.37
N GLU A 62 -11.47 -29.19 -8.51
CA GLU A 62 -12.68 -29.49 -9.30
C GLU A 62 -12.69 -30.93 -9.82
N SER A 63 -11.53 -31.42 -10.26
CA SER A 63 -11.35 -32.80 -10.72
C SER A 63 -11.16 -33.82 -9.59
N GLN A 64 -11.32 -33.39 -8.33
CA GLN A 64 -11.11 -34.19 -7.11
C GLN A 64 -9.71 -34.83 -7.02
N ASN A 65 -8.72 -34.26 -7.71
CA ASN A 65 -7.34 -34.72 -7.70
C ASN A 65 -6.55 -33.98 -6.62
N MET A 66 -6.77 -34.37 -5.36
CA MET A 66 -6.19 -33.74 -4.17
C MET A 66 -4.65 -33.74 -4.16
N GLN A 67 -4.02 -34.79 -4.70
CA GLN A 67 -2.56 -34.83 -4.82
C GLN A 67 -2.04 -33.75 -5.75
N LYS A 68 -2.69 -33.56 -6.92
CA LYS A 68 -2.32 -32.51 -7.86
C LYS A 68 -2.61 -31.13 -7.29
N ALA A 69 -3.74 -30.97 -6.60
CA ALA A 69 -4.08 -29.71 -5.95
C ALA A 69 -3.05 -29.31 -4.90
N ALA A 70 -2.64 -30.24 -4.04
CA ALA A 70 -1.62 -30.01 -3.01
C ALA A 70 -0.27 -29.57 -3.61
N ILE A 71 0.13 -30.11 -4.77
CA ILE A 71 1.36 -29.70 -5.48
C ILE A 71 1.27 -28.22 -5.90
N HIS A 72 0.16 -27.82 -6.52
CA HIS A 72 -0.03 -26.46 -7.00
C HIS A 72 -0.21 -25.46 -5.86
N LEU A 73 -0.98 -25.81 -4.81
CA LEU A 73 -1.12 -24.98 -3.60
C LEU A 73 0.24 -24.76 -2.92
N LYS A 74 1.04 -25.82 -2.78
CA LYS A 74 2.40 -25.70 -2.24
C LYS A 74 3.24 -24.76 -3.09
N LYS A 75 3.20 -24.88 -4.42
CA LYS A 75 4.01 -24.02 -5.30
C LYS A 75 3.56 -22.55 -5.25
N ALA A 76 2.25 -22.28 -5.25
CA ALA A 76 1.70 -20.94 -5.08
C ALA A 76 2.15 -20.33 -3.74
N THR A 77 2.13 -21.12 -2.67
CA THR A 77 2.59 -20.71 -1.33
C THR A 77 4.08 -20.42 -1.26
N GLU A 78 4.90 -21.23 -1.93
CA GLU A 78 6.34 -21.00 -2.05
C GLU A 78 6.60 -19.68 -2.79
N LEU A 79 5.96 -19.46 -3.94
CA LEU A 79 6.08 -18.22 -4.71
C LEU A 79 5.64 -16.99 -3.89
N PHE A 80 4.51 -17.09 -3.19
CA PHE A 80 4.03 -16.04 -2.30
C PHE A 80 5.04 -15.71 -1.20
N ASN A 81 5.60 -16.73 -0.54
CA ASN A 81 6.57 -16.53 0.53
C ASN A 81 7.91 -16.00 0.02
N GLU A 82 8.40 -16.48 -1.13
CA GLU A 82 9.61 -15.97 -1.78
C GLU A 82 9.44 -14.49 -2.12
N ALA A 83 8.31 -14.11 -2.73
CA ALA A 83 7.97 -12.72 -3.02
C ALA A 83 7.90 -11.88 -1.75
N ARG A 84 7.19 -12.35 -0.72
CA ARG A 84 7.08 -11.65 0.56
C ARG A 84 8.43 -11.47 1.25
N ILE A 85 9.33 -12.45 1.16
CA ILE A 85 10.69 -12.36 1.72
C ILE A 85 11.51 -11.35 0.93
N ALA A 86 11.39 -11.34 -0.41
CA ALA A 86 12.08 -10.39 -1.27
C ALA A 86 11.69 -8.93 -0.96
N MET A 87 10.43 -8.69 -0.59
CA MET A 87 9.95 -7.37 -0.14
C MET A 87 10.50 -6.93 1.23
N GLY A 88 11.19 -7.80 1.96
CA GLY A 88 11.73 -7.48 3.29
C GLY A 88 10.65 -7.23 4.36
N PRO A 89 11.05 -6.84 5.59
CA PRO A 89 10.11 -6.55 6.67
C PRO A 89 9.29 -5.26 6.42
N GLY A 90 9.79 -4.36 5.56
CA GLY A 90 9.25 -3.02 5.37
C GLY A 90 9.33 -2.18 6.65
N ILE A 91 8.88 -0.93 6.56
CA ILE A 91 8.88 -0.04 7.73
C ILE A 91 7.95 -0.57 8.83
N LYS A 92 8.40 -0.49 10.09
CA LYS A 92 7.57 -0.86 11.23
C LYS A 92 6.54 0.23 11.51
N GLN A 93 5.37 -0.19 11.99
CA GLN A 93 4.28 0.74 12.30
C GLN A 93 4.68 1.78 13.37
N GLU A 94 5.47 1.39 14.35
CA GLU A 94 5.99 2.28 15.39
C GLU A 94 6.95 3.36 14.87
N GLU A 95 7.78 3.01 13.87
CA GLU A 95 8.69 3.92 13.18
C GLU A 95 7.88 4.92 12.34
N PHE A 96 6.89 4.44 11.59
CA PHE A 96 5.96 5.30 10.85
C PHE A 96 5.24 6.30 11.78
N TRP A 97 4.68 5.84 12.91
CA TRP A 97 4.03 6.74 13.86
C TRP A 97 4.99 7.69 14.56
N ALA A 98 6.28 7.38 14.63
CA ALA A 98 7.28 8.34 15.07
C ALA A 98 7.42 9.48 14.04
N GLN A 99 7.46 9.16 12.74
CA GLN A 99 7.48 10.16 11.67
C GLN A 99 6.20 11.01 11.67
N VAL A 100 5.02 10.40 11.82
CA VAL A 100 3.76 11.14 11.93
C VAL A 100 3.80 12.16 13.06
N ARG A 101 4.32 11.79 14.24
CA ARG A 101 4.43 12.74 15.36
C ARG A 101 5.45 13.85 15.10
N THR A 102 6.52 13.57 14.36
CA THR A 102 7.51 14.58 13.97
C THR A 102 6.91 15.59 13.00
N TRP A 103 6.18 15.13 11.98
CA TRP A 103 5.68 15.97 10.89
C TRP A 103 4.34 16.63 11.20
N TRP A 104 3.43 15.92 11.87
CA TRP A 104 2.06 16.39 12.14
C TRP A 104 1.79 16.66 13.62
N GLY A 105 2.82 16.53 14.46
CA GLY A 105 2.72 16.78 15.89
C GLY A 105 1.91 15.74 16.66
N SER A 106 1.67 16.04 17.94
CA SER A 106 1.01 15.12 18.87
C SER A 106 -0.51 14.96 18.67
N ILE A 107 -1.10 15.82 17.84
CA ILE A 107 -2.54 15.82 17.54
C ILE A 107 -2.90 14.80 16.45
N ALA A 108 -1.94 14.44 15.60
CA ALA A 108 -2.08 13.33 14.67
C ALA A 108 -2.09 12.00 15.45
N SER A 109 -3.26 11.37 15.44
CA SER A 109 -3.56 10.11 16.10
C SER A 109 -4.03 9.05 15.09
N PRO A 110 -4.04 7.75 15.46
CA PRO A 110 -4.57 6.67 14.63
C PRO A 110 -5.98 6.90 14.10
N ASP A 111 -6.82 7.65 14.82
CA ASP A 111 -8.20 7.91 14.40
C ASP A 111 -8.31 9.07 13.40
N SER A 112 -7.25 9.86 13.23
CA SER A 112 -7.23 11.06 12.37
C SER A 112 -6.39 10.91 11.11
N VAL A 113 -5.70 9.77 10.96
CA VAL A 113 -4.80 9.49 9.83
C VAL A 113 -5.23 8.17 9.23
N THR A 114 -5.52 8.18 7.94
CA THR A 114 -5.71 6.94 7.19
C THR A 114 -4.35 6.43 6.73
N THR A 115 -4.13 5.12 6.80
CA THR A 115 -2.85 4.51 6.42
C THR A 115 -3.01 3.48 5.33
N LEU A 116 -2.05 3.44 4.40
CA LEU A 116 -1.93 2.44 3.35
C LEU A 116 -0.52 1.85 3.37
N ARG A 117 -0.40 0.57 2.97
CA ARG A 117 0.88 -0.14 2.82
C ARG A 117 1.08 -0.48 1.36
N SER A 118 2.19 -0.02 0.78
CA SER A 118 2.55 -0.29 -0.60
C SER A 118 4.04 -0.06 -0.80
N PRO A 119 4.70 -0.78 -1.73
CA PRO A 119 5.96 -0.28 -2.28
C PRO A 119 5.68 1.03 -3.00
N ILE A 120 6.34 2.10 -2.60
CA ILE A 120 6.21 3.44 -3.19
C ILE A 120 7.57 3.90 -3.68
N ASN A 121 8.63 3.58 -2.94
CA ASN A 121 10.00 3.80 -3.32
C ASN A 121 10.46 2.82 -4.42
N CYS A 122 11.74 2.87 -4.76
CA CYS A 122 12.32 2.10 -5.86
C CYS A 122 12.88 0.72 -5.43
N ASP A 123 12.78 0.32 -4.16
CA ASP A 123 13.38 -0.91 -3.64
C ASP A 123 12.41 -2.10 -3.53
N ALA A 124 11.14 -1.87 -3.88
CA ALA A 124 10.04 -2.84 -3.84
C ALA A 124 9.68 -3.37 -2.43
N ARG A 125 10.20 -2.77 -1.36
CA ARG A 125 9.81 -3.07 0.01
C ARG A 125 8.50 -2.38 0.37
N ILE A 126 7.83 -2.88 1.41
CA ILE A 126 6.60 -2.23 1.88
C ILE A 126 6.94 -0.94 2.61
N ASP A 127 6.48 0.18 2.02
CA ASP A 127 6.44 1.48 2.67
C ASP A 127 5.10 1.69 3.38
N MET A 128 5.08 2.68 4.27
CA MET A 128 3.84 3.15 4.90
C MET A 128 3.49 4.55 4.43
N LEU A 129 2.29 4.67 3.87
CA LEU A 129 1.65 5.91 3.51
C LEU A 129 0.64 6.27 4.60
N GLY A 130 0.68 7.51 5.08
CA GLY A 130 -0.37 8.14 5.86
C GLY A 130 -0.93 9.33 5.11
N TYR A 131 -2.21 9.59 5.31
CA TYR A 131 -2.81 10.84 4.83
C TYR A 131 -3.96 11.30 5.72
N ARG A 132 -4.18 12.61 5.74
CA ARG A 132 -5.26 13.25 6.52
C ARG A 132 -5.69 14.57 5.89
N VAL A 133 -6.91 14.99 6.19
CA VAL A 133 -7.32 16.37 6.05
C VAL A 133 -6.95 17.13 7.33
N SER A 134 -6.16 18.19 7.20
CA SER A 134 -5.79 19.08 8.29
C SER A 134 -6.48 20.43 8.12
N GLN A 135 -7.07 20.94 9.20
CA GLN A 135 -7.61 22.31 9.27
C GLN A 135 -6.77 23.18 10.21
N GLU A 136 -5.55 22.74 10.50
CA GLU A 136 -4.66 23.37 11.49
C GLU A 136 -3.88 24.54 10.89
N SER A 137 -3.76 24.59 9.55
CA SER A 137 -3.04 25.65 8.86
C SER A 137 -3.84 26.97 8.90
N PRO A 138 -3.19 28.10 9.21
CA PRO A 138 -3.83 29.41 9.15
C PRO A 138 -4.20 29.83 7.72
N GLU A 139 -3.64 29.17 6.71
CA GLU A 139 -3.90 29.45 5.29
C GLU A 139 -5.15 28.73 4.76
N GLY A 140 -5.74 27.83 5.54
CA GLY A 140 -6.91 27.05 5.15
C GLY A 140 -6.69 25.55 5.37
N ALA A 141 -7.66 24.74 4.92
CA ALA A 141 -7.52 23.30 5.01
C ALA A 141 -6.49 22.77 4.01
N THR A 142 -5.76 21.74 4.41
CA THR A 142 -4.80 21.01 3.58
C THR A 142 -5.09 19.52 3.61
N PHE A 143 -4.69 18.83 2.56
CA PHE A 143 -4.55 17.39 2.53
C PHE A 143 -3.08 17.05 2.68
N ASP A 144 -2.75 16.49 3.83
CA ASP A 144 -1.38 16.13 4.19
C ASP A 144 -1.14 14.67 3.82
N VAL A 145 0.00 14.41 3.17
CA VAL A 145 0.44 13.07 2.78
C VAL A 145 1.86 12.84 3.28
N LEU A 146 2.07 11.70 3.95
CA LEU A 146 3.35 11.28 4.50
C LEU A 146 3.67 9.87 4.04
N VAL A 147 4.81 9.68 3.40
CA VAL A 147 5.36 8.38 3.05
C VAL A 147 6.57 8.15 3.92
N ALA A 148 6.66 7.00 4.58
CA ALA A 148 7.86 6.58 5.25
C ALA A 148 8.33 5.24 4.67
N ALA A 149 9.60 5.23 4.25
CA ALA A 149 10.25 4.12 3.56
C ALA A 149 11.54 3.75 4.30
N GLU A 150 11.89 2.47 4.32
CA GLU A 150 13.17 2.00 4.90
C GLU A 150 14.17 1.75 3.77
N GLU A 151 15.31 2.43 3.77
CA GLU A 151 16.33 2.24 2.73
C GLU A 151 17.11 0.92 2.93
N GLU A 152 17.35 0.22 1.82
CA GLU A 152 17.99 -1.10 1.78
C GLU A 152 19.38 -1.18 2.45
N ILE A 153 20.17 -0.10 2.41
CA ILE A 153 21.62 -0.20 2.66
C ILE A 153 21.98 0.02 4.14
N ASP A 154 21.22 0.81 4.91
CA ASP A 154 21.60 1.16 6.29
C ASP A 154 20.43 1.09 7.30
N GLY A 155 19.23 0.64 6.88
CA GLY A 155 18.05 0.56 7.75
C GLY A 155 17.58 1.94 8.23
N PHE A 156 17.88 2.98 7.45
CA PHE A 156 17.46 4.34 7.74
C PHE A 156 16.06 4.60 7.16
N THR A 157 15.23 5.34 7.89
CA THR A 157 13.88 5.71 7.43
C THR A 157 13.94 7.01 6.63
N GLN A 158 13.69 6.93 5.32
CA GLN A 158 13.44 8.11 4.49
C GLN A 158 11.97 8.51 4.55
N THR A 159 11.71 9.81 4.53
CA THR A 159 10.36 10.35 4.65
C THR A 159 10.04 11.33 3.53
N GLY A 160 8.97 11.06 2.78
CA GLY A 160 8.40 12.01 1.83
C GLY A 160 7.17 12.68 2.42
N PHE A 161 7.12 14.01 2.40
CA PHE A 161 5.97 14.77 2.90
C PHE A 161 5.48 15.77 1.85
N VAL A 162 4.17 15.89 1.71
CA VAL A 162 3.53 16.96 0.93
C VAL A 162 2.24 17.41 1.62
N SER A 163 1.94 18.70 1.50
CA SER A 163 0.69 19.30 1.94
C SER A 163 0.03 19.99 0.74
N LEU A 164 -1.16 19.52 0.36
CA LEU A 164 -1.92 20.02 -0.78
C LEU A 164 -3.06 20.90 -0.28
N PRO A 165 -3.10 22.20 -0.61
CA PRO A 165 -4.18 23.08 -0.13
C PRO A 165 -5.51 22.75 -0.83
N TYR A 166 -6.64 22.97 -0.16
CA TYR A 166 -7.95 23.01 -0.81
C TYR A 166 -8.28 24.42 -1.32
N ASP A 167 -8.99 24.52 -2.44
CA ASP A 167 -9.58 25.77 -2.98
C ASP A 167 -8.60 26.96 -3.04
N ASN A 168 -7.37 26.68 -3.46
CA ASN A 168 -6.35 27.70 -3.68
C ASN A 168 -6.11 27.87 -5.19
N ASP A 169 -5.68 29.05 -5.65
CA ASP A 169 -5.37 29.34 -7.06
C ASP A 169 -4.09 28.63 -7.56
N SER A 170 -3.65 27.57 -6.88
CA SER A 170 -2.45 26.80 -7.20
C SER A 170 -2.80 25.60 -8.08
N GLN A 171 -1.95 25.28 -9.05
CA GLN A 171 -2.14 24.10 -9.89
C GLN A 171 -2.11 22.78 -9.10
N PHE A 172 -1.63 22.78 -7.85
CA PHE A 172 -1.54 21.60 -6.99
C PHE A 172 -2.64 21.55 -5.92
N SER A 173 -3.62 22.45 -5.96
CA SER A 173 -4.71 22.44 -4.98
C SER A 173 -5.72 21.33 -5.27
N LEU A 174 -6.28 20.76 -4.22
CA LEU A 174 -7.47 19.93 -4.33
C LEU A 174 -8.70 20.82 -4.43
N CYS A 175 -9.74 20.31 -5.09
CA CYS A 175 -11.00 21.02 -5.24
C CYS A 175 -11.93 20.73 -4.07
N HIS A 176 -12.70 21.73 -3.68
CA HIS A 176 -13.72 21.64 -2.65
C HIS A 176 -14.96 22.47 -3.04
N HIS A 177 -16.13 21.98 -2.65
CA HIS A 177 -17.37 22.74 -2.78
C HIS A 177 -17.58 23.54 -1.51
N GLY A 178 -17.33 24.86 -1.59
CA GLY A 178 -17.49 25.77 -0.47
C GLY A 178 -18.87 25.63 0.20
N GLY A 179 -18.85 25.22 1.48
CA GLY A 179 -20.06 24.99 2.28
C GLY A 179 -20.20 23.55 2.80
N ASP A 180 -19.46 22.61 2.22
CA ASP A 180 -19.42 21.22 2.67
C ASP A 180 -18.27 20.97 3.67
N ALA A 181 -18.25 19.80 4.30
CA ALA A 181 -17.07 19.38 5.06
C ALA A 181 -15.92 19.06 4.09
N TYR A 182 -14.68 19.25 4.53
CA TYR A 182 -13.53 18.79 3.77
C TYR A 182 -13.48 17.26 3.81
N ASP A 183 -13.90 16.63 2.73
CA ASP A 183 -13.87 15.18 2.59
C ASP A 183 -12.44 14.70 2.34
N THR A 184 -12.12 13.52 2.87
CA THR A 184 -10.86 12.84 2.56
C THR A 184 -10.94 12.30 1.13
N PRO A 185 -10.04 12.70 0.22
CA PRO A 185 -10.02 12.20 -1.15
C PRO A 185 -9.71 10.71 -1.18
N GLU A 186 -10.09 10.06 -2.27
CA GLU A 186 -9.69 8.68 -2.52
C GLU A 186 -8.19 8.64 -2.82
N VAL A 187 -7.47 7.76 -2.12
CA VAL A 187 -6.03 7.58 -2.30
C VAL A 187 -5.75 6.13 -2.68
N THR A 188 -5.12 5.95 -3.84
CA THR A 188 -4.66 4.67 -4.36
C THR A 188 -3.16 4.73 -4.67
N VAL A 189 -2.53 3.57 -4.83
CA VAL A 189 -1.18 3.48 -5.38
C VAL A 189 -1.27 2.70 -6.69
N GLU A 190 -0.81 3.31 -7.77
CA GLU A 190 -0.92 2.77 -9.12
C GLU A 190 0.44 2.63 -9.78
N THR A 191 0.62 1.58 -10.59
CA THR A 191 1.82 1.39 -11.40
C THR A 191 1.78 2.35 -12.59
N ILE A 192 2.37 3.53 -12.42
CA ILE A 192 2.48 4.59 -13.42
C ILE A 192 3.92 5.06 -13.44
N SER A 193 4.50 5.15 -14.63
CA SER A 193 5.89 5.57 -14.79
C SER A 193 5.99 7.00 -15.29
N MET A 194 6.87 7.77 -14.65
CA MET A 194 7.33 9.07 -15.12
C MET A 194 8.86 9.06 -15.19
N GLU A 195 9.43 9.78 -16.14
CA GLU A 195 10.89 9.87 -16.26
C GLU A 195 11.48 10.45 -14.97
N GLY A 196 12.53 9.80 -14.45
CA GLY A 196 13.18 10.21 -13.20
C GLY A 196 12.51 9.74 -11.91
N THR A 197 11.40 9.01 -11.96
CA THR A 197 10.67 8.54 -10.77
C THR A 197 10.56 7.02 -10.67
N CYS A 198 10.27 6.50 -9.48
CA CYS A 198 9.86 5.11 -9.31
C CYS A 198 8.58 4.84 -10.14
N ASP A 199 8.33 3.59 -10.46
CA ASP A 199 7.27 3.13 -11.38
C ASP A 199 5.88 3.07 -10.74
N ARG A 200 5.71 3.78 -9.62
CA ARG A 200 4.49 3.85 -8.84
C ARG A 200 4.22 5.29 -8.45
N ALA A 201 2.93 5.62 -8.47
CA ALA A 201 2.41 6.91 -8.05
C ALA A 201 1.39 6.73 -6.94
N ILE A 202 1.43 7.61 -5.95
CA ILE A 202 0.29 7.82 -5.07
C ILE A 202 -0.68 8.70 -5.84
N VAL A 203 -1.87 8.18 -6.12
CA VAL A 203 -2.91 8.87 -6.88
C VAL A 203 -3.96 9.38 -5.89
N ILE A 204 -4.24 10.67 -5.97
CA ILE A 204 -5.19 11.38 -5.11
C ILE A 204 -6.33 11.87 -6.01
N ASP A 205 -7.53 11.38 -5.75
CA ASP A 205 -8.74 11.69 -6.51
C ASP A 205 -9.77 12.34 -5.56
N ASP A 206 -10.04 13.63 -5.78
CA ASP A 206 -11.03 14.39 -5.03
C ASP A 206 -12.45 14.29 -5.65
N GLY A 207 -12.60 13.55 -6.76
CA GLY A 207 -13.86 13.33 -7.46
C GLY A 207 -14.42 14.56 -8.19
N MET A 208 -13.72 15.70 -8.16
CA MET A 208 -14.19 16.98 -8.68
C MET A 208 -13.26 17.55 -9.75
N CYS A 209 -11.95 17.41 -9.56
CA CYS A 209 -10.92 17.94 -10.43
C CYS A 209 -9.96 16.85 -10.89
N ASP A 210 -9.00 17.24 -11.72
CA ASP A 210 -8.00 16.29 -12.19
C ASP A 210 -7.15 15.75 -11.05
N LYS A 211 -6.86 14.45 -11.13
CA LYS A 211 -6.11 13.70 -10.13
C LYS A 211 -4.71 14.27 -9.93
N VAL A 212 -4.29 14.32 -8.67
CA VAL A 212 -2.90 14.63 -8.30
C VAL A 212 -2.14 13.33 -8.15
N ARG A 213 -0.92 13.28 -8.70
CA ARG A 213 -0.02 12.14 -8.56
C ARG A 213 1.25 12.57 -7.85
N LEU A 214 1.65 11.78 -6.86
CA LEU A 214 2.91 11.96 -6.13
C LEU A 214 3.83 10.79 -6.43
N TYR A 215 5.08 11.10 -6.78
CA TYR A 215 6.07 10.10 -7.14
C TYR A 215 7.29 10.18 -6.23
N TRP A 216 7.81 9.00 -5.90
CA TRP A 216 9.12 8.89 -5.29
C TRP A 216 10.21 9.08 -6.37
N PRO A 217 11.21 9.96 -6.16
CA PRO A 217 12.30 10.16 -7.14
C PRO A 217 13.25 8.96 -7.18
N LYS A 218 13.77 8.61 -8.37
CA LYS A 218 14.78 7.53 -8.51
C LYS A 218 16.12 7.90 -7.86
N SER A 219 16.45 9.18 -7.86
CA SER A 219 17.67 9.72 -7.28
C SER A 219 17.28 10.58 -6.09
N ASN A 220 17.44 10.04 -4.88
CA ASN A 220 17.42 10.86 -3.67
C ASN A 220 18.81 10.81 -3.04
N PRO A 221 19.61 11.88 -3.07
CA PRO A 221 20.99 11.85 -2.61
C PRO A 221 21.05 11.84 -1.08
N GLY A 222 20.97 10.67 -0.45
CA GLY A 222 21.38 10.44 0.94
C GLY A 222 20.73 11.30 2.03
N ASP A 223 19.62 11.97 1.73
CA ASP A 223 18.88 12.79 2.68
C ASP A 223 17.76 11.96 3.34
N ASP A 224 17.53 12.24 4.63
CA ASP A 224 16.46 11.63 5.44
C ASP A 224 15.06 12.05 4.94
N GLU A 225 14.97 13.21 4.28
CA GLU A 225 13.77 13.77 3.70
C GLU A 225 13.80 13.68 2.17
N VAL A 226 12.69 13.26 1.58
CA VAL A 226 12.52 13.10 0.15
C VAL A 226 11.50 14.10 -0.34
N THR A 227 11.87 14.92 -1.32
CA THR A 227 10.89 15.75 -2.01
C THR A 227 10.12 14.90 -3.02
N LEU A 228 8.85 14.62 -2.73
CA LEU A 228 7.96 13.93 -3.66
C LEU A 228 7.73 14.80 -4.89
N ILE A 229 7.76 14.18 -6.07
CA ILE A 229 7.50 14.88 -7.34
C ILE A 229 6.00 14.87 -7.59
N ILE A 230 5.43 16.06 -7.82
CA ILE A 230 3.99 16.25 -8.02
C ILE A 230 3.70 16.42 -9.51
N ASP A 231 2.74 15.66 -10.00
CA ASP A 231 2.18 15.75 -11.35
C ASP A 231 0.66 15.92 -11.25
N ARG A 232 0.08 16.65 -12.20
CA ARG A 232 -1.37 16.80 -12.32
C ARG A 232 -1.77 16.47 -13.75
N ASN A 233 -2.75 15.60 -13.84
CA ASN A 233 -3.20 15.06 -15.12
C ASN A 233 -4.24 15.94 -15.82
#